data_AF-A0A0U1KSZ9-F1
#
_entry.id   AF-A0A0U1KSZ9-F1
#
_cell.length_a   1.000
_cell.length_b   1.000
_cell.length_c   1.000
_cell.angle_alpha   90.00
_cell.angle_beta   90.00
_cell.angle_gamma   90.00
#
_symmetry.space_group_name_H-M   'P 1'
#
loop_
_entity.id
_entity.type
_entity.pdbx_description
1 polymer ?
#
loop_
_entity_poly.entity_id
_entity_poly.type
_entity_poly.pdbx_seq_one_letter_code
_entity_poly.pdbx_strand_id
1 'polypeptide(L)' 'MTMKKLIMTLAKLRIQEIQGRRILFPLTKEQKVIYKAFHVPEPL' A
#
# COMPACT_ATOMS: atom_id res chain seq x y z
N MET A 1 7.74 13.57 7.02
CA MET A 1 6.74 13.18 5.99
C MET A 1 5.55 14.11 6.11
N THR A 2 5.01 14.63 5.01
CA THR A 2 3.79 15.47 5.07
C THR A 2 2.55 14.62 4.83
N MET A 3 1.37 15.07 5.30
CA MET A 3 0.09 14.38 5.08
C MET A 3 -0.18 14.13 3.59
N LYS A 4 0.15 15.12 2.74
CA LYS A 4 0.06 15.01 1.29
C LYS A 4 0.92 13.85 0.75
N LYS A 5 2.17 13.73 1.22
CA LYS A 5 3.07 12.65 0.79
C LYS A 5 2.56 11.28 1.24
N LEU A 6 2.06 11.15 2.48
CA LEU A 6 1.44 9.92 2.99
C LEU A 6 0.30 9.44 2.08
N ILE A 7 -0.65 10.33 1.78
CA ILE A 7 -1.82 10.00 0.94
C ILE A 7 -1.37 9.56 -0.45
N MET A 8 -0.42 10.27 -1.07
CA MET A 8 0.10 9.90 -2.38
C MET A 8 0.85 8.55 -2.37
N THR A 9 1.56 8.23 -1.30
CA THR A 9 2.26 6.94 -1.16
C THR A 9 1.28 5.79 -1.00
N LEU A 10 0.19 5.97 -0.25
CA LEU A 10 -0.84 4.95 -0.06
C LEU A 10 -1.75 4.80 -1.30
N ALA A 11 -2.07 5.88 -2.00
CA ALA A 11 -2.89 5.85 -3.23
C ALA A 11 -2.26 5.02 -4.38
N LYS A 12 -0.95 4.75 -4.31
CA LYS A 12 -0.24 3.89 -5.26
C LYS A 12 -0.51 2.39 -5.04
N LEU A 13 -1.07 1.99 -3.90
CA LEU A 13 -1.61 0.63 -3.74
C LEU A 13 -2.80 0.49 -4.69
N ARG A 14 -2.55 -0.11 -5.84
CA ARG A 14 -3.59 -0.51 -6.78
C ARG A 14 -3.81 -2.01 -6.63
N ILE A 15 -5.03 -2.38 -6.28
CA ILE A 15 -5.55 -3.72 -6.47
C ILE A 15 -5.79 -3.85 -7.97
N GLN A 16 -5.09 -4.77 -8.64
CA GLN A 16 -5.42 -5.13 -10.02
C GLN A 16 -6.17 -6.45 -10.00
N GLU A 17 -7.29 -6.50 -10.71
CA GLU A 17 -8.06 -7.71 -10.88
C GLU A 17 -7.82 -8.23 -12.29
N ILE A 18 -7.07 -9.33 -12.40
CA ILE A 18 -6.69 -9.94 -13.68
C ILE A 18 -7.30 -11.34 -13.70
N GLN A 19 -8.19 -11.60 -14.66
CA GLN A 19 -8.84 -12.91 -14.85
C GLN A 19 -9.51 -13.45 -13.56
N GLY A 20 -10.18 -12.58 -12.79
CA GLY A 20 -10.85 -12.96 -11.54
C GLY A 20 -9.92 -13.22 -10.35
N ARG A 21 -8.60 -13.00 -10.51
CA ARG A 21 -7.64 -12.98 -9.40
C ARG A 21 -7.29 -11.55 -9.03
N ARG A 22 -7.51 -11.19 -7.77
CA ARG A 22 -6.96 -9.98 -7.17
C ARG A 22 -5.46 -10.17 -7.00
N ILE A 23 -4.68 -9.44 -7.81
CA ILE A 23 -3.25 -9.32 -7.66
C ILE A 23 -3.01 -7.99 -6.94
N LEU A 24 -2.61 -8.09 -5.68
CA LEU A 24 -2.11 -6.93 -4.96
C LEU A 24 -0.69 -6.66 -5.45
N PHE A 25 -0.43 -5.41 -5.86
CA PHE A 25 0.96 -5.03 -6.15
C PHE A 25 1.79 -5.15 -4.88
N PRO A 26 3.03 -5.69 -4.98
CA PRO A 26 3.88 -5.82 -3.82
C PRO A 26 4.13 -4.44 -3.20
N LEU A 27 4.07 -4.38 -1.87
CA LEU A 27 4.28 -3.14 -1.12
C LEU A 27 5.71 -2.61 -1.30
N THR A 28 5.81 -1.31 -1.57
CA THR A 28 7.09 -0.60 -1.56
C THR A 28 7.64 -0.49 -0.13
N LYS A 29 8.96 -0.30 0.01
CA LYS A 29 9.60 -0.10 1.32
C LYS A 29 8.97 1.04 2.13
N GLU A 30 8.64 2.17 1.49
CA GLU A 30 7.97 3.29 2.16
C GLU A 30 6.59 2.89 2.69
N GLN A 31 5.80 2.13 1.92
CA GLN A 31 4.49 1.66 2.37
C GLN A 31 4.60 0.70 3.56
N LYS A 32 5.55 -0.23 3.55
CA LYS A 32 5.77 -1.14 4.69
C LYS A 32 6.11 -0.40 5.99
N VAL A 33 6.95 0.63 5.90
CA VAL A 33 7.26 1.50 7.04
C VAL A 33 6.00 2.20 7.56
N ILE A 34 5.13 2.65 6.66
CA ILE A 34 3.84 3.27 7.03
C ILE A 34 2.95 2.26 7.75
N TYR A 35 2.70 1.08 7.18
CA TYR A 35 1.87 0.05 7.81
C TYR A 35 2.37 -0.33 9.20
N LYS A 36 3.69 -0.52 9.35
CA LYS A 36 4.33 -0.80 10.63
C LYS A 36 4.16 0.35 11.64
N ALA A 37 4.31 1.61 11.20
CA ALA A 37 4.15 2.78 12.06
C ALA A 37 2.73 2.90 12.62
N PHE A 38 1.72 2.58 11.80
CA PHE A 38 0.32 2.61 12.21
C PHE A 38 -0.16 1.30 12.86
N HIS A 39 0.70 0.29 13.00
CA HIS A 39 0.35 -1.04 13.52
C HIS A 39 -0.83 -1.70 12.78
N VAL A 40 -0.96 -1.41 11.48
CA VAL A 40 -1.99 -1.99 10.60
C VAL A 40 -1.36 -3.14 9.82
N PRO A 41 -2.03 -4.29 9.67
CA PRO A 41 -1.52 -5.40 8.88
C PRO A 41 -1.24 -4.98 7.42
N GLU A 42 -0.12 -5.45 6.88
CA GLU A 42 0.22 -5.28 5.47
C GLU A 42 -0.86 -5.99 4.62
N PRO A 43 -1.43 -5.34 3.60
CA PRO A 43 -2.37 -6.00 2.70
C PRO A 43 -1.63 -7.08 1.90
N LEU A 44 -2.19 -8.29 1.92
CA LEU A 44 -1.70 -9.49 1.20
C LEU A 44 -2.24 -9.52 -0.24
#